data_AF-A0A7Y5N4Y8-F1
#
_entry.id   AF-A0A7Y5N4Y8-F1
#
_cell.length_a   1.000
_cell.length_b   1.000
_cell.length_c   1.000
_cell.angle_alpha   90.00
_cell.angle_beta   90.00
_cell.angle_gamma   90.00
#
_symmetry.space_group_name_H-M   'P 1'
#
loop_
_entity.id
_entity.type
_entity.pdbx_description
1 polymer ?
#
loop_
_entity_poly.entity_id
_entity_poly.type
_entity_poly.pdbx_seq_one_letter_code
_entity_poly.pdbx_strand_id
1 'polypeptide(L)' 'MQIDKQQIIEFLKNRGDQQQAQQAEGELPDQVDTDQHADLLNRFGINPQELL' A
#
# COMPACT_ATOMS: atom_id res chain seq x y z
N MET A 1 -6.77 -1.30 -10.80
CA MET A 1 -5.52 -2.04 -11.13
C MET A 1 -5.14 -2.82 -9.89
N GLN A 2 -4.49 -3.98 -10.00
CA GLN A 2 -4.21 -4.79 -8.80
C GLN A 2 -2.72 -4.80 -8.50
N ILE A 3 -2.37 -4.43 -7.27
CA ILE A 3 -1.01 -4.42 -6.76
C ILE A 3 -0.94 -5.42 -5.61
N ASP A 4 0.13 -6.20 -5.59
CA ASP A 4 0.41 -7.11 -4.49
C ASP A 4 0.67 -6.32 -3.20
N LYS A 5 0.04 -6.74 -2.10
CA LYS A 5 0.25 -6.12 -0.79
C LYS A 5 1.73 -6.04 -0.42
N GLN A 6 2.50 -7.06 -0.76
CA GLN A 6 3.93 -7.12 -0.48
C GLN A 6 4.69 -5.95 -1.12
N GLN A 7 4.36 -5.57 -2.37
CA GLN A 7 4.99 -4.42 -3.02
C GLN A 7 4.70 -3.11 -2.28
N ILE A 8 3.48 -2.96 -1.79
CA ILE A 8 3.06 -1.77 -1.04
C ILE A 8 3.83 -1.68 0.28
N ILE A 9 3.95 -2.80 0.99
CA ILE A 9 4.72 -2.91 2.23
C ILE A 9 6.19 -2.61 1.98
N GLU A 10 6.79 -3.17 0.92
CA GLU A 10 8.18 -2.91 0.56
C GLU A 10 8.40 -1.45 0.21
N PHE A 11 7.48 -0.80 -0.51
CA PHE A 11 7.53 0.62 -0.82
C PHE A 11 7.55 1.47 0.46
N LEU A 12 6.63 1.19 1.40
CA LEU A 12 6.59 1.87 2.71
C LEU A 12 7.86 1.64 3.53
N LYS A 13 8.39 0.41 3.54
CA LYS A 13 9.65 0.08 4.23
C LYS A 13 10.83 0.83 3.62
N ASN A 14 10.91 0.92 2.29
CA ASN A 14 11.96 1.67 1.58
C ASN A 14 11.90 3.18 1.84
N ARG A 15 10.69 3.73 2.02
CA ARG A 15 10.49 5.15 2.37
C ARG A 15 10.89 5.47 3.82
N GLY A 16 11.04 4.46 4.66
CA GLY A 16 11.29 4.60 6.11
C GLY A 16 10.01 4.58 6.96
N ASP A 17 8.85 4.39 6.34
CA ASP A 17 7.54 4.35 6.99
C ASP A 17 7.23 2.95 7.55
N GLN A 18 8.12 2.44 8.42
CA GLN A 18 7.98 1.11 9.03
C GLN A 18 6.66 0.94 9.80
N GLN A 19 6.15 2.02 10.42
CA GLN A 19 4.86 1.98 11.12
C GLN A 19 3.69 1.79 10.16
N GLN A 20 3.66 2.55 9.06
CA GLN A 20 2.63 2.39 8.04
C GLN A 20 2.74 1.03 7.36
N ALA A 21 3.96 0.53 7.12
CA ALA A 21 4.17 -0.79 6.56
C ALA A 21 3.52 -1.88 7.42
N GLN A 22 3.70 -1.84 8.73
CA GLN A 22 3.08 -2.78 9.67
C GLN A 22 1.55 -2.69 9.68
N GLN A 23 1.00 -1.47 9.66
CA GLN A 23 -0.45 -1.27 9.59
C GLN A 23 -1.02 -1.79 8.27
N ALA A 24 -0.34 -1.49 7.16
CA ALA A 24 -0.66 -1.96 5.83
C ALA A 24 -0.66 -3.51 5.76
N GLU A 25 0.23 -4.22 6.46
CA GLU A 25 0.23 -5.70 6.44
C GLU A 25 -1.08 -6.31 6.97
N GLY A 26 -1.70 -5.66 7.97
CA GLY A 26 -2.91 -6.12 8.63
C GLY A 26 -4.22 -5.55 8.05
N GLU A 27 -4.18 -4.35 7.47
CA GLU A 27 -5.38 -3.70 6.92
C GLU A 27 -5.53 -3.89 5.40
N LEU A 28 -4.44 -4.06 4.66
CA LEU A 28 -4.53 -4.29 3.23
C LEU A 28 -4.89 -5.76 2.93
N PRO A 29 -5.79 -6.01 1.96
CA PRO A 29 -6.00 -7.35 1.40
C PRO A 29 -4.77 -7.82 0.63
N ASP A 30 -4.64 -9.13 0.37
CA ASP A 30 -3.50 -9.70 -0.36
C ASP A 30 -3.30 -9.05 -1.75
N GLN A 31 -4.40 -8.80 -2.46
CA GLN A 31 -4.40 -7.97 -3.66
C GLN A 31 -5.13 -6.66 -3.41
N VAL A 32 -4.40 -5.56 -3.54
CA VAL A 32 -4.93 -4.21 -3.38
C VAL A 32 -5.33 -3.69 -4.75
N ASP A 33 -6.64 -3.62 -4.98
CA ASP A 33 -7.15 -2.88 -6.13
C ASP A 33 -7.04 -1.36 -5.91
N THR A 34 -6.25 -0.68 -6.74
CA THR A 34 -6.01 0.76 -6.68
C THR A 34 -7.25 1.61 -6.93
N ASP A 35 -8.28 1.03 -7.56
CA ASP A 35 -9.54 1.71 -7.87
C ASP A 35 -10.52 1.57 -6.70
N GLN A 36 -10.72 0.34 -6.22
CA GLN A 36 -11.65 0.03 -5.12
C GLN A 36 -11.08 0.38 -3.74
N HIS A 37 -9.76 0.30 -3.57
CA HIS A 37 -9.07 0.61 -2.32
C HIS A 37 -8.29 1.92 -2.40
N ALA A 38 -8.67 2.84 -3.30
CA ALA A 38 -8.06 4.15 -3.44
C ALA A 38 -8.04 4.92 -2.10
N ASP A 39 -9.15 4.91 -1.36
CA ASP A 39 -9.26 5.50 -0.02
C ASP A 39 -8.28 4.87 0.99
N LEU A 40 -8.10 3.56 0.93
CA LEU A 40 -7.21 2.83 1.84
C LEU A 40 -5.75 3.17 1.55
N LEU A 41 -5.35 3.18 0.28
CA LEU A 41 -4.02 3.62 -0.16
C LEU A 41 -3.73 5.07 0.23
N ASN A 42 -4.73 5.95 0.06
CA ASN A 42 -4.61 7.38 0.40
C ASN A 42 -4.40 7.58 1.91
N ARG A 43 -5.02 6.77 2.78
CA ARG A 43 -4.76 6.79 4.23
C ARG A 43 -3.31 6.49 4.59
N PHE A 44 -2.65 5.63 3.82
CA PHE A 44 -1.23 5.34 3.98
C PHE A 44 -0.33 6.34 3.21
N GLY A 45 -0.90 7.33 2.51
CA GLY A 45 -0.15 8.29 1.69
C GLY A 45 0.53 7.63 0.48
N ILE A 46 -0.04 6.52 0.01
CA ILE A 46 0.48 5.74 -1.11
C ILE A 46 -0.27 6.13 -2.37
N ASN A 47 0.47 6.63 -3.35
CA ASN A 47 -0.10 6.85 -4.67
C ASN A 47 0.10 5.59 -5.51
N PRO A 48 -0.97 5.01 -6.07
CA PRO A 48 -0.84 3.85 -6.96
C PRO A 48 0.01 4.14 -8.21
N GLN A 49 0.16 5.42 -8.58
CA GLN A 49 1.05 5.85 -9.67
C GLN A 49 2.53 5.80 -9.29
N GLU A 50 2.88 5.83 -8.00
CA GLU A 50 4.27 5.69 -7.53
C GLU A 50 4.70 4.22 -7.42
N LEU A 51 3.74 3.29 -7.55
CA LEU A 51 3.95 1.85 -7.54
C LEU A 51 3.98 1.24 -8.95
N LEU A 52 3.74 2.05 -9.99
CA LEU A 52 3.85 1.69 -11.41
C LEU A 52 5.27 1.97 -11.93
#